data_AF-A0A1X4HTN7-F1
#
_entry.id   AF-A0A1X4HTN7-F1
#
_cell.length_a   1.000
_cell.length_b   1.000
_cell.length_c   1.000
_cell.angle_alpha   90.00
_cell.angle_beta   90.00
_cell.angle_gamma   90.00
#
_symmetry.space_group_name_H-M   'P 1'
#
loop_
_entity.id
_entity.type
_entity.pdbx_description
1 polymer ?
#
loop_
_entity_poly.entity_id
_entity_poly.type
_entity_poly.pdbx_seq_one_letter_code
_entity_poly.pdbx_strand_id
1 'polypeptide(L)'
;MVLADLAPGAPGAPPAPSVTPAPPPAADGTGGRAPASSGTAAVLRELLARSLEIPPAAVDDDAPFLTLGLDSLGAVDLVKRLERELGRSLPTTLFFEHRTVRELAAHLDDRVPDRPDGEPFALTPVQLALHTSSLLHPDVPARGHLRLTIRGPLDTGLLGRALAHLAERHGMLRLRVDTSGARPAQRVAAPVPVADWYEVRDCAAEDLAGTESAVCNRPFDLASG
;
A
#
# COMPACT_ATOMS: atom_id res chain seq x y z
N MET A 1 -8.60 -25.91 -2.58
CA MET A 1 -8.39 -27.24 -3.20
C MET A 1 -7.31 -27.06 -4.25
N VAL A 2 -6.08 -27.47 -3.93
CA VAL A 2 -4.86 -27.31 -4.76
C VAL A 2 -4.38 -28.71 -5.13
N LEU A 3 -4.09 -28.93 -6.41
CA LEU A 3 -3.41 -30.13 -6.90
C LEU A 3 -2.71 -29.79 -8.22
N ALA A 4 -1.38 -29.78 -8.20
CA ALA A 4 -0.52 -30.23 -9.29
C ALA A 4 0.95 -30.15 -8.82
N ASP A 5 1.46 -31.31 -8.41
CA ASP A 5 2.87 -31.66 -8.51
C ASP A 5 3.05 -32.43 -9.83
N LEU A 6 4.22 -32.27 -10.47
CA LEU A 6 4.91 -33.24 -11.35
C LEU A 6 6.01 -32.53 -12.16
N ALA A 7 7.25 -32.74 -11.75
CA ALA A 7 8.44 -32.78 -12.60
C ALA A 7 9.03 -34.22 -12.52
N PRO A 8 10.06 -34.64 -13.27
CA PRO A 8 10.90 -33.93 -14.25
C PRO A 8 11.16 -34.71 -15.57
N GLY A 9 11.82 -34.07 -16.54
CA GLY A 9 12.36 -34.74 -17.72
C GLY A 9 13.40 -33.91 -18.46
N ALA A 10 14.66 -34.35 -18.40
CA ALA A 10 15.75 -33.98 -19.31
C ALA A 10 16.37 -35.31 -19.81
N PRO A 11 16.96 -35.41 -21.02
CA PRO A 11 18.36 -34.98 -21.18
C PRO A 11 18.79 -34.50 -22.59
N GLY A 12 19.91 -33.78 -22.63
CA GLY A 12 20.97 -33.97 -23.65
C GLY A 12 21.10 -32.93 -24.78
N ALA A 13 22.13 -32.09 -24.70
CA ALA A 13 22.80 -31.52 -25.87
C ALA A 13 24.33 -31.36 -25.60
N PRO A 14 25.21 -31.67 -26.57
CA PRO A 14 26.68 -31.75 -26.41
C PRO A 14 27.42 -30.39 -26.51
N PRO A 15 28.73 -30.33 -26.17
CA PRO A 15 29.46 -29.08 -25.89
C PRO A 15 30.09 -28.42 -27.12
N ALA A 16 30.25 -27.10 -27.06
CA ALA A 16 31.02 -26.28 -27.99
C ALA A 16 31.73 -25.13 -27.23
N PRO A 17 32.80 -24.54 -27.78
CA PRO A 17 34.14 -24.51 -27.15
C PRO A 17 34.47 -23.28 -26.30
N SER A 18 35.48 -23.48 -25.44
CA SER A 18 36.18 -22.47 -24.65
C SER A 18 36.79 -21.35 -25.52
N VAL A 19 36.55 -20.10 -25.15
CA VAL A 19 37.36 -18.95 -25.57
C VAL A 19 37.79 -18.20 -24.30
N THR A 20 39.08 -18.25 -24.01
CA THR A 20 39.75 -17.46 -22.96
C THR A 20 39.94 -16.01 -23.45
N PRO A 21 39.82 -14.99 -22.58
CA PRO A 21 39.67 -13.58 -22.96
C PRO A 21 41.00 -12.87 -23.31
N ALA A 22 40.90 -11.79 -24.09
CA ALA A 22 41.98 -10.82 -24.32
C ALA A 22 41.59 -9.41 -23.78
N PRO A 23 42.47 -8.70 -23.05
CA PRO A 23 42.30 -7.28 -22.64
C PRO A 23 43.09 -6.32 -23.58
N PRO A 24 43.19 -4.99 -23.34
CA PRO A 24 42.24 -3.92 -22.98
C PRO A 24 42.22 -2.80 -24.08
N PRO A 25 41.63 -1.60 -23.87
CA PRO A 25 42.44 -0.51 -23.31
C PRO A 25 41.72 0.33 -22.23
N ALA A 26 42.54 0.90 -21.36
CA ALA A 26 42.16 1.82 -20.30
C ALA A 26 41.45 3.06 -20.85
N ALA A 27 40.34 3.42 -20.20
CA ALA A 27 39.78 4.75 -20.23
C ALA A 27 39.78 5.29 -18.79
N ASP A 28 40.81 6.06 -18.49
CA ASP A 28 40.82 7.02 -17.38
C ASP A 28 39.85 8.16 -17.68
N GLY A 29 39.20 8.65 -16.63
CA GLY A 29 38.41 9.89 -16.63
C GLY A 29 36.94 9.65 -17.00
N THR A 30 35.93 9.87 -16.17
CA THR A 30 35.86 10.75 -15.01
C THR A 30 34.76 10.18 -14.14
N GLY A 31 35.13 9.62 -12.99
CA GLY A 31 34.19 9.30 -11.93
C GLY A 31 33.60 10.61 -11.41
N GLY A 32 32.56 11.10 -12.08
CA GLY A 32 31.60 12.03 -11.51
C GLY A 32 30.85 11.29 -10.42
N ARG A 33 31.50 11.11 -9.27
CA ARG A 33 30.84 10.72 -8.04
C ARG A 33 29.87 11.86 -7.74
N ALA A 34 28.61 11.66 -8.12
CA ALA A 34 27.53 12.53 -7.69
C ALA A 34 27.68 12.71 -6.17
N PRO A 35 27.60 13.95 -5.66
CA PRO A 35 27.79 14.20 -4.24
C PRO A 35 26.81 13.31 -3.47
N ALA A 36 27.30 12.63 -2.44
CA ALA A 36 26.48 11.86 -1.53
C ALA A 36 25.32 12.77 -1.08
N SER A 37 24.12 12.51 -1.59
CA SER A 37 22.98 13.39 -1.45
C SER A 37 22.56 13.39 0.02
N SER A 38 22.85 14.49 0.72
CA SER A 38 22.23 14.81 2.01
C SER A 38 20.73 15.01 1.76
N GLY A 39 19.95 13.95 1.84
CA GLY A 39 18.51 13.92 1.57
C GLY A 39 17.88 12.60 2.03
N THR A 40 16.55 12.52 2.03
CA THR A 40 15.82 11.35 2.55
C THR A 40 16.22 10.04 1.87
N ALA A 41 16.63 10.08 0.59
CA ALA A 41 17.19 8.95 -0.12
C ALA A 41 18.44 8.33 0.55
N ALA A 42 19.34 9.13 1.09
CA ALA A 42 20.53 8.61 1.77
C ALA A 42 20.18 7.94 3.11
N VAL A 43 19.25 8.53 3.87
CA VAL A 43 18.73 7.94 5.11
C VAL A 43 18.06 6.59 4.82
N LEU A 44 17.22 6.53 3.79
CA LEU A 44 16.58 5.30 3.35
C LEU A 44 17.61 4.23 2.96
N ARG A 45 18.65 4.63 2.21
CA ARG A 45 19.72 3.73 1.79
C ARG A 45 20.47 3.14 2.97
N GLU A 46 20.81 3.96 3.97
CA GLU A 46 21.47 3.50 5.19
C GLU A 46 20.59 2.58 6.04
N LEU A 47 19.29 2.86 6.12
CA LEU A 47 18.35 2.01 6.85
C LEU A 47 18.16 0.65 6.17
N LEU A 48 18.01 0.63 4.85
CA LEU A 48 17.92 -0.60 4.06
C LEU A 48 19.20 -1.43 4.14
N ALA A 49 20.36 -0.79 3.95
CA ALA A 49 21.66 -1.43 4.04
C ALA A 49 21.88 -2.13 5.39
N ARG A 50 21.53 -1.45 6.49
CA ARG A 50 21.60 -2.03 7.84
C ARG A 50 20.61 -3.18 8.04
N SER A 51 19.42 -3.09 7.46
CA SER A 51 18.41 -4.15 7.59
C SER A 51 18.73 -5.40 6.78
N LEU A 52 19.40 -5.23 5.63
CA LEU A 52 19.74 -6.29 4.70
C LEU A 52 21.18 -6.81 4.90
N GLU A 53 21.91 -6.23 5.84
CA GLU A 53 23.33 -6.54 6.12
C GLU A 53 24.24 -6.40 4.90
N ILE A 54 23.93 -5.44 4.02
CA ILE A 54 24.72 -5.12 2.81
C ILE A 54 25.37 -3.73 2.92
N PRO A 55 26.45 -3.47 2.16
CA PRO A 55 27.00 -2.11 2.07
C PRO A 55 25.97 -1.12 1.50
N PRO A 56 25.89 0.13 2.00
CA PRO A 56 24.98 1.14 1.44
C PRO A 56 25.19 1.39 -0.05
N ALA A 57 26.42 1.22 -0.56
CA ALA A 57 26.73 1.36 -1.98
C ALA A 57 26.14 0.24 -2.86
N ALA A 58 25.67 -0.87 -2.27
CA ALA A 58 25.04 -1.98 -2.98
C ALA A 58 23.52 -1.84 -3.09
N VAL A 59 22.93 -0.86 -2.41
CA VAL A 59 21.50 -0.54 -2.53
C VAL A 59 21.31 0.31 -3.79
N ASP A 60 20.72 -0.30 -4.81
CA ASP A 60 20.28 0.41 -6.02
C ASP A 60 18.99 1.18 -5.71
N ASP A 61 18.99 2.48 -6.00
CA ASP A 61 17.87 3.36 -5.71
C ASP A 61 16.62 3.06 -6.56
N ASP A 62 16.80 2.35 -7.68
CA ASP A 62 15.74 1.93 -8.62
C ASP A 62 15.32 0.47 -8.47
N ALA A 63 16.05 -0.31 -7.66
CA ALA A 63 15.70 -1.69 -7.42
C ALA A 63 14.43 -1.78 -6.54
N PRO A 64 13.45 -2.62 -6.92
CA PRO A 64 12.30 -2.89 -6.07
C PRO A 64 12.74 -3.48 -4.72
N PHE A 65 12.16 -3.01 -3.62
CA PHE A 65 12.52 -3.48 -2.27
C PHE A 65 12.39 -5.00 -2.09
N LEU A 66 11.39 -5.61 -2.73
CA LEU A 66 11.20 -7.07 -2.73
C LEU A 66 12.38 -7.80 -3.38
N THR A 67 12.94 -7.26 -4.45
CA THR A 67 14.11 -7.82 -5.15
C THR A 67 15.38 -7.69 -4.32
N LEU A 68 15.46 -6.66 -3.47
CA LEU A 68 16.53 -6.47 -2.50
C LEU A 68 16.42 -7.40 -1.28
N GLY A 69 15.36 -8.20 -1.18
CA GLY A 69 15.14 -9.12 -0.06
C GLY A 69 14.41 -8.51 1.13
N LEU A 70 13.77 -7.35 0.97
CA LEU A 70 12.93 -6.78 2.02
C LEU A 70 11.63 -7.59 2.13
N ASP A 71 11.44 -8.26 3.27
CA ASP A 71 10.18 -8.93 3.60
C ASP A 71 9.22 -8.02 4.40
N SER A 72 8.03 -8.52 4.71
CA SER A 72 7.00 -7.76 5.42
C SER A 72 7.40 -7.38 6.85
N LEU A 73 8.21 -8.19 7.53
CA LEU A 73 8.64 -7.89 8.90
C LEU A 73 9.74 -6.81 8.89
N GLY A 74 10.69 -6.92 7.96
CA GLY A 74 11.73 -5.91 7.72
C GLY A 74 11.13 -4.56 7.32
N ALA A 75 10.10 -4.55 6.48
CA ALA A 75 9.41 -3.31 6.10
C ALA A 75 8.80 -2.58 7.31
N VAL A 76 8.14 -3.30 8.23
CA VAL A 76 7.54 -2.71 9.43
C VAL A 76 8.59 -2.12 10.37
N ASP A 77 9.73 -2.79 10.56
CA ASP A 77 10.82 -2.25 11.37
C ASP A 77 11.45 -1.00 10.72
N LEU A 78 11.58 -1.00 9.39
CA LEU A 78 12.08 0.16 8.65
C LEU A 78 11.16 1.37 8.78
N VAL A 79 9.83 1.18 8.70
CA VAL A 79 8.85 2.26 8.94
C VAL A 79 9.05 2.87 10.33
N LYS A 80 9.15 2.05 11.38
CA LYS A 80 9.36 2.54 12.75
C LYS A 80 10.68 3.30 12.93
N ARG A 81 11.73 2.91 12.20
CA ARG A 81 13.00 3.65 12.19
C ARG A 81 12.85 4.99 11.46
N LEU A 82 12.20 4.99 10.30
CA LEU A 82 11.90 6.21 9.55
C LEU A 82 11.04 7.20 10.36
N GLU A 83 10.02 6.71 11.08
CA GLU A 83 9.20 7.56 11.95
C GLU A 83 10.04 8.26 13.03
N ARG A 84 11.03 7.55 13.60
CA ARG A 84 11.96 8.12 14.59
C ARG A 84 12.92 9.15 13.99
N GLU A 85 13.46 8.87 12.80
CA GLU A 85 14.39 9.78 12.10
C GLU A 85 13.67 11.04 11.59
N LEU A 86 12.44 10.89 11.08
CA LEU A 86 11.66 11.98 10.50
C LEU A 86 10.76 12.71 11.50
N GLY A 87 10.60 12.16 12.71
CA GLY A 87 9.79 12.75 13.78
C GLY A 87 8.29 12.82 13.47
N ARG A 88 7.77 11.96 12.59
CA ARG A 88 6.35 11.92 12.19
C ARG A 88 5.85 10.49 12.04
N SER A 89 4.54 10.28 12.18
CA SER A 89 3.95 8.98 11.91
C SER A 89 3.85 8.72 10.42
N LEU A 90 4.10 7.47 10.02
CA LEU A 90 4.16 7.04 8.64
C LEU A 90 3.24 5.83 8.43
N PRO A 91 2.52 5.76 7.29
CA PRO A 91 1.73 4.58 6.96
C PRO A 91 2.61 3.33 6.86
N THR A 92 2.17 2.22 7.45
CA THR A 92 2.84 0.92 7.29
C THR A 92 2.79 0.41 5.84
N THR A 93 1.93 0.99 5.00
CA THR A 93 1.78 0.67 3.58
C THR A 93 2.83 1.33 2.67
N LEU A 94 3.66 2.24 3.18
CA LEU A 94 4.61 3.03 2.38
C LEU A 94 5.48 2.21 1.43
N PHE A 95 6.04 1.10 1.91
CA PHE A 95 6.92 0.23 1.11
C PHE A 95 6.18 -0.58 0.03
N PHE A 96 4.85 -0.67 0.12
CA PHE A 96 4.02 -1.28 -0.93
C PHE A 96 3.58 -0.24 -1.96
N GLU A 97 3.37 1.00 -1.53
CA GLU A 97 2.94 2.13 -2.38
C GLU A 97 4.11 2.71 -3.18
N HIS A 98 5.30 2.76 -2.59
CA HIS A 98 6.55 3.21 -3.19
C HIS A 98 7.53 2.04 -3.19
N ARG A 99 7.87 1.54 -4.36
CA ARG A 99 8.58 0.26 -4.50
C ARG A 99 10.09 0.40 -4.48
N THR A 100 10.60 1.62 -4.66
CA THR A 100 12.04 1.91 -4.79
C THR A 100 12.45 3.03 -3.83
N VAL A 101 13.76 3.13 -3.55
CA VAL A 101 14.32 4.22 -2.71
C VAL A 101 13.98 5.58 -3.32
N ARG A 102 14.08 5.70 -4.65
CA ARG A 102 13.81 6.95 -5.37
C ARG A 102 12.36 7.39 -5.19
N GLU A 103 11.40 6.49 -5.39
CA GLU A 103 9.97 6.79 -5.24
C GLU A 103 9.64 7.19 -3.80
N LEU A 104 10.16 6.44 -2.82
CA LEU A 104 9.88 6.69 -1.41
C LEU A 104 10.55 7.98 -0.92
N ALA A 105 11.80 8.24 -1.33
CA ALA A 105 12.49 9.48 -1.01
C ALA A 105 11.74 10.69 -1.55
N ALA A 106 11.33 10.64 -2.83
CA ALA A 106 10.55 11.72 -3.43
C ALA A 106 9.25 11.96 -2.67
N HIS A 107 8.52 10.90 -2.28
CA HIS A 107 7.29 11.03 -1.49
C HIS A 107 7.53 11.62 -0.11
N LEU A 108 8.64 11.28 0.55
CA LEU A 108 8.94 11.77 1.89
C LEU A 108 9.50 13.20 1.89
N ASP A 109 10.28 13.56 0.86
CA ASP A 109 10.84 14.90 0.62
C ASP A 109 9.77 15.89 0.16
N ASP A 110 8.81 15.41 -0.63
CA ASP A 110 7.59 16.15 -0.92
C ASP A 110 6.79 16.19 0.39
N ARG A 111 7.02 17.24 1.19
CA ARG A 111 6.23 17.50 2.39
C ARG A 111 4.79 17.64 1.93
N VAL A 112 4.02 16.55 1.95
CA VAL A 112 2.58 16.63 1.92
C VAL A 112 2.22 17.21 3.29
N PRO A 113 1.91 18.52 3.42
CA PRO A 113 1.26 18.99 4.64
C PRO A 113 0.02 18.12 4.87
N ASP A 114 -0.45 18.04 6.11
CA ASP A 114 -1.77 17.46 6.39
C ASP A 114 -2.76 18.08 5.38
N ARG A 115 -3.14 17.29 4.37
CA ARG A 115 -3.74 17.83 3.16
C ARG A 115 -5.12 18.29 3.59
N PRO A 116 -5.49 19.56 3.35
CA PRO A 116 -6.81 20.03 3.76
C PRO A 116 -7.89 19.14 3.13
N ASP A 117 -8.84 18.72 3.96
CA ASP A 117 -10.01 17.98 3.52
C ASP A 117 -10.68 18.72 2.34
N GLY A 118 -11.16 17.96 1.36
CA GLY A 118 -11.87 18.48 0.19
C GLY A 118 -11.02 18.67 -1.08
N GLU A 119 -9.70 18.87 -0.96
CA GLU A 119 -8.83 19.07 -2.13
C GLU A 119 -8.59 17.75 -2.90
N PRO A 120 -8.81 17.69 -4.23
CA PRO A 120 -8.54 16.50 -5.02
C PRO A 120 -7.05 16.16 -5.16
N PHE A 121 -6.74 14.87 -5.18
CA PHE A 121 -5.39 14.35 -5.40
C PHE A 121 -5.40 13.01 -6.13
N ALA A 122 -4.25 12.60 -6.68
CA ALA A 122 -4.15 11.37 -7.45
C ALA A 122 -4.37 10.12 -6.57
N LEU A 123 -4.97 9.08 -7.15
CA LEU A 123 -5.00 7.74 -6.55
C LEU A 123 -3.58 7.18 -6.43
N THR A 124 -3.31 6.43 -5.36
CA THR A 124 -2.07 5.63 -5.28
C THR A 124 -2.09 4.52 -6.34
N PRO A 125 -0.94 3.94 -6.71
CA PRO A 125 -0.90 2.84 -7.69
C PRO A 125 -1.83 1.66 -7.35
N VAL A 126 -1.93 1.31 -6.07
CA VAL A 126 -2.82 0.24 -5.59
C VAL A 126 -4.29 0.65 -5.71
N GLN A 127 -4.64 1.87 -5.30
CA GLN A 127 -6.02 2.38 -5.45
C GLN A 127 -6.44 2.44 -6.92
N LEU A 128 -5.55 2.88 -7.81
CA LEU A 128 -5.81 2.92 -9.25
C LEU A 128 -6.02 1.52 -9.82
N ALA A 129 -5.22 0.53 -9.40
CA ALA A 129 -5.39 -0.86 -9.82
C ALA A 129 -6.73 -1.44 -9.35
N LEU A 130 -7.11 -1.22 -8.08
CA LEU A 130 -8.40 -1.65 -7.53
C LEU A 130 -9.57 -0.96 -8.25
N HIS A 131 -9.46 0.35 -8.47
CA HIS A 131 -10.47 1.11 -9.21
C HIS A 131 -10.62 0.60 -10.65
N THR A 132 -9.52 0.38 -11.36
CA THR A 132 -9.53 -0.17 -12.72
C THR A 132 -10.17 -1.57 -12.74
N SER A 133 -9.83 -2.42 -11.76
CA SER A 133 -10.44 -3.74 -11.64
C SER A 133 -11.96 -3.66 -11.44
N SER A 134 -12.45 -2.70 -10.65
CA SER A 134 -13.89 -2.50 -10.45
C SER A 134 -14.62 -2.06 -11.72
N LEU A 135 -13.95 -1.35 -12.63
CA LEU A 135 -14.52 -0.95 -13.92
C LEU A 135 -14.58 -2.12 -14.90
N LEU A 136 -13.58 -3.02 -14.88
CA LEU A 136 -13.51 -4.20 -15.75
C LEU A 136 -14.44 -5.33 -15.29
N HIS A 137 -14.63 -5.44 -13.97
CA HIS A 137 -15.43 -6.48 -13.33
C HIS A 137 -16.42 -5.87 -12.34
N PRO A 138 -17.44 -5.13 -12.81
CA PRO A 138 -18.40 -4.44 -11.94
C PRO A 138 -19.19 -5.39 -11.03
N ASP A 139 -19.36 -6.65 -11.46
CA ASP A 139 -20.03 -7.71 -10.69
C ASP A 139 -19.11 -8.38 -9.65
N VAL A 140 -17.82 -8.04 -9.62
CA VAL A 140 -16.83 -8.57 -8.67
C VAL A 140 -16.42 -7.46 -7.69
N PRO A 141 -17.09 -7.37 -6.54
CA PRO A 141 -16.89 -6.28 -5.62
C PRO A 141 -15.58 -6.47 -4.85
N ALA A 142 -14.69 -5.49 -4.97
CA ALA A 142 -13.53 -5.35 -4.10
C ALA A 142 -13.98 -4.76 -2.75
N ARG A 143 -14.34 -5.63 -1.79
CA ARG A 143 -14.78 -5.22 -0.45
C ARG A 143 -14.13 -6.02 0.67
N GLY A 144 -13.91 -5.36 1.79
CA GLY A 144 -13.61 -5.99 3.07
C GLY A 144 -14.88 -6.14 3.89
N HIS A 145 -15.06 -7.29 4.54
CA HIS A 145 -16.15 -7.53 5.49
C HIS A 145 -15.56 -8.00 6.83
N LEU A 146 -16.02 -7.40 7.92
CA LEU A 146 -15.63 -7.75 9.28
C LEU A 146 -16.87 -8.04 10.12
N ARG A 147 -16.91 -9.23 10.73
CA ARG A 147 -17.94 -9.63 11.69
C ARG A 147 -17.35 -9.71 13.09
N LEU A 148 -17.95 -8.99 14.03
CA LEU A 148 -17.59 -9.03 15.44
C LEU A 148 -18.80 -9.50 16.26
N THR A 149 -18.58 -10.47 17.15
CA THR A 149 -19.61 -10.93 18.09
C THR A 149 -19.29 -10.39 19.47
N ILE A 150 -20.17 -9.57 20.02
CA ILE A 150 -20.03 -8.99 21.36
C ILE A 150 -20.98 -9.74 22.31
N ARG A 151 -20.46 -10.19 23.44
CA ARG A 151 -21.26 -10.81 24.51
C ARG A 151 -21.27 -9.90 25.73
N GLY A 152 -22.46 -9.61 26.24
CA GLY A 152 -22.65 -8.69 27.36
C GLY A 152 -23.42 -7.43 26.95
N PRO A 153 -23.55 -6.45 27.86
CA PRO A 153 -24.26 -5.21 27.57
C PRO A 153 -23.52 -4.42 26.49
N LEU A 154 -24.26 -3.99 25.46
CA LEU A 154 -23.76 -3.12 24.40
C LEU A 154 -24.66 -1.89 24.31
N ASP A 155 -24.09 -0.71 24.51
CA ASP A 155 -24.74 0.55 24.18
C ASP A 155 -24.44 0.86 22.70
N THR A 156 -25.43 0.62 21.84
CA THR A 156 -25.33 0.83 20.39
C THR A 156 -25.18 2.31 20.03
N GLY A 157 -25.75 3.21 20.83
CA GLY A 157 -25.59 4.66 20.66
C GLY A 157 -24.16 5.11 20.94
N LEU A 158 -23.53 4.57 22.00
CA LEU A 158 -22.13 4.84 22.31
C LEU A 158 -21.17 4.25 21.26
N LEU A 159 -21.46 3.04 20.77
CA LEU A 159 -20.71 2.44 19.66
C LEU A 159 -20.78 3.31 18.40
N GLY A 160 -21.98 3.75 18.01
CA GLY A 160 -22.16 4.66 16.88
C GLY A 160 -21.32 5.95 17.02
N ARG A 161 -21.35 6.60 18.19
CA ARG A 161 -20.51 7.79 18.45
C ARG A 161 -19.00 7.49 18.36
N ALA A 162 -18.56 6.34 18.85
CA ALA A 162 -17.15 5.94 18.76
C ALA A 162 -16.71 5.73 17.30
N LEU A 163 -17.56 5.08 16.48
CA LEU A 163 -17.31 4.91 15.04
C LEU A 163 -17.32 6.25 14.29
N ALA A 164 -18.20 7.17 14.66
CA ALA A 164 -18.23 8.52 14.11
C ALA A 164 -16.91 9.26 14.38
N HIS A 165 -16.39 9.18 15.61
CA HIS A 165 -15.11 9.79 15.96
C HIS A 165 -13.94 9.15 15.22
N LEU A 166 -13.99 7.83 14.98
CA LEU A 166 -13.00 7.14 14.14
C LEU A 166 -13.04 7.66 12.70
N ALA A 167 -14.22 7.80 12.10
CA ALA A 167 -14.38 8.33 10.74
C ALA A 167 -13.91 9.79 10.64
N GLU A 168 -14.21 10.63 11.63
CA GLU A 168 -13.74 12.01 11.71
C GLU A 168 -12.20 12.08 11.73
N ARG A 169 -11.58 11.29 12.60
CA ARG A 169 -10.12 11.24 12.77
C ARG A 169 -9.38 10.68 11.56
N HIS A 170 -9.97 9.72 10.84
CA HIS A 170 -9.28 9.00 9.76
C HIS A 170 -9.85 9.34 8.39
N GLY A 171 -9.19 10.24 7.65
CA GLY A 171 -9.62 10.67 6.32
C GLY A 171 -9.81 9.54 5.29
N MET A 172 -9.11 8.40 5.45
CA MET A 172 -9.29 7.21 4.60
C MET A 172 -10.72 6.63 4.67
N LEU A 173 -11.41 6.76 5.81
CA LEU A 173 -12.79 6.32 5.97
C LEU A 173 -13.81 7.27 5.32
N ARG A 174 -13.36 8.48 4.95
CA ARG A 174 -14.16 9.54 4.31
C ARG A 174 -13.70 9.81 2.87
N LEU A 175 -12.87 8.93 2.33
CA LEU A 175 -12.32 9.11 1.00
C LEU A 175 -13.43 8.94 -0.03
N ARG A 176 -13.40 9.78 -1.07
CA ARG A 176 -14.27 9.72 -2.24
C ARG A 176 -13.43 9.70 -3.50
N VAL A 177 -13.83 8.90 -4.48
CA VAL A 177 -13.18 8.82 -5.79
C VAL A 177 -14.06 9.55 -6.80
N ASP A 178 -13.45 10.52 -7.49
CA ASP A 178 -14.05 11.25 -8.60
C ASP A 178 -13.48 10.72 -9.91
N THR A 179 -14.37 10.28 -10.80
CA THR A 179 -14.04 9.74 -12.11
C THR A 179 -14.52 10.63 -13.26
N SER A 180 -14.97 11.87 -12.98
CA SER A 180 -15.50 12.77 -14.02
C SER A 180 -14.39 13.36 -14.90
N GLY A 181 -13.14 13.38 -14.41
CA GLY A 181 -11.97 13.90 -15.12
C GLY A 181 -11.26 12.86 -16.00
N ALA A 182 -10.25 13.31 -16.75
CA ALA A 182 -9.44 12.43 -17.61
C ALA A 182 -8.62 11.38 -16.85
N ARG A 183 -8.34 11.64 -15.56
CA ARG A 183 -7.74 10.68 -14.63
C ARG A 183 -8.59 10.67 -13.36
N PRO A 184 -8.81 9.51 -12.73
CA PRO A 184 -9.50 9.46 -11.47
C PRO A 184 -8.71 10.23 -10.41
N ALA A 185 -9.42 10.98 -9.59
CA ALA A 185 -8.88 11.68 -8.44
C ALA A 185 -9.62 11.22 -7.18
N GLN A 186 -9.00 11.41 -6.03
CA GLN A 186 -9.61 11.16 -4.73
C GLN A 186 -9.61 12.44 -3.91
N ARG A 187 -10.58 12.57 -3.00
CA ARG A 187 -10.64 13.65 -2.02
C ARG A 187 -11.11 13.11 -0.69
N VAL A 188 -10.72 13.74 0.41
CA VAL A 188 -11.29 13.46 1.73
C VAL A 188 -12.54 14.31 1.90
N ALA A 189 -13.73 13.68 2.00
CA ALA A 189 -14.98 14.40 2.21
C ALA A 189 -15.14 14.83 3.67
N ALA A 190 -15.90 15.90 3.94
CA ALA A 190 -16.24 16.30 5.29
C ALA A 190 -16.95 15.14 6.04
N PRO A 191 -16.83 15.06 7.38
CA PRO A 191 -17.57 14.07 8.16
C PRO A 191 -19.08 14.19 7.94
N VAL A 192 -19.75 13.05 7.76
CA VAL A 192 -21.20 12.96 7.65
C VAL A 192 -21.79 12.39 8.95
N PRO A 193 -23.05 12.71 9.28
CA PRO A 193 -23.73 12.13 10.43
C PRO A 193 -23.67 10.60 10.45
N VAL A 194 -23.39 10.04 11.63
CA VAL A 194 -23.31 8.58 11.80
C VAL A 194 -24.60 7.85 11.38
N ALA A 195 -25.75 8.52 11.52
CA ALA A 195 -27.06 7.98 11.16
C ALA A 195 -27.21 7.66 9.67
N ASP A 196 -26.35 8.23 8.81
CA ASP A 196 -26.42 8.01 7.36
C ASP A 196 -25.82 6.65 6.94
N TRP A 197 -24.99 6.04 7.80
CA TRP A 197 -24.24 4.82 7.47
C TRP A 197 -24.15 3.78 8.60
N TYR A 198 -24.58 4.11 9.81
CA TYR A 198 -24.71 3.18 10.94
C TYR A 198 -26.17 2.84 11.20
N GLU A 199 -26.47 1.54 11.17
CA GLU A 199 -27.83 1.02 11.39
C GLU A 199 -27.81 -0.02 12.51
N VAL A 200 -28.82 0.04 13.38
CA VAL A 200 -29.09 -0.99 14.38
C VAL A 200 -30.34 -1.74 13.94
N ARG A 201 -30.21 -3.05 13.76
CA ARG A 201 -31.32 -3.94 13.41
C ARG A 201 -31.48 -4.98 14.50
N ASP A 202 -32.69 -5.09 15.01
CA ASP A 202 -33.09 -6.27 15.77
C ASP A 202 -33.35 -7.40 14.77
N CYS A 203 -32.59 -8.49 14.85
CA CYS A 203 -32.75 -9.66 13.99
C CYS A 203 -32.87 -10.94 14.83
N ALA A 204 -33.76 -11.84 14.41
CA ALA A 204 -33.74 -13.20 14.92
C ALA A 204 -32.43 -13.89 14.52
N ALA A 205 -31.99 -14.85 15.33
CA ALA A 205 -30.72 -15.55 15.09
C ALA A 205 -30.72 -16.29 13.73
N GLU A 206 -31.87 -16.84 13.33
CA GLU A 206 -32.06 -17.50 12.04
C GLU A 206 -31.94 -16.56 10.82
N ASP A 207 -32.33 -15.30 10.95
CA ASP A 207 -32.30 -14.32 9.85
C ASP A 207 -30.92 -13.68 9.65
N LEU A 208 -30.00 -13.91 10.60
CA LEU A 208 -28.71 -13.25 10.66
C LEU A 208 -27.84 -13.55 9.44
N ALA A 209 -27.82 -14.81 8.98
CA ALA A 209 -27.03 -15.21 7.81
C ALA A 209 -27.54 -14.55 6.51
N GLY A 210 -28.87 -14.46 6.37
CA GLY A 210 -29.50 -13.76 5.25
C GLY A 210 -29.22 -12.27 5.28
N THR A 211 -29.31 -11.65 6.46
CA THR A 211 -29.00 -10.22 6.67
C THR A 211 -27.55 -9.92 6.34
N GLU A 212 -26.61 -10.73 6.83
CA GLU A 212 -25.18 -10.60 6.54
C GLU A 212 -24.92 -10.73 5.04
N SER A 213 -25.45 -11.76 4.39
CA SER A 213 -25.33 -11.93 2.93
C SER A 213 -25.88 -10.72 2.17
N ALA A 214 -27.03 -10.16 2.57
CA ALA A 214 -27.58 -8.97 1.94
C ALA A 214 -26.69 -7.73 2.12
N VAL A 215 -26.14 -7.53 3.33
CA VAL A 215 -25.25 -6.40 3.64
C VAL A 215 -23.95 -6.51 2.84
N CYS A 216 -23.26 -7.65 2.91
CA CYS A 216 -22.07 -7.86 2.11
C CYS A 216 -22.36 -8.18 0.65
N ASN A 217 -23.58 -8.01 0.14
CA ASN A 217 -23.87 -7.94 -1.29
C ASN A 217 -24.36 -6.56 -1.77
N ARG A 218 -24.65 -5.63 -0.87
CA ARG A 218 -25.01 -4.25 -1.22
C ARG A 218 -23.83 -3.56 -1.95
N PRO A 219 -24.06 -2.90 -3.10
CA PRO A 219 -23.01 -2.14 -3.78
C PRO A 219 -22.64 -0.89 -2.97
N PHE A 220 -21.40 -0.42 -3.15
CA PHE A 220 -20.89 0.80 -2.53
C PHE A 220 -20.46 1.77 -3.64
N ASP A 221 -20.96 3.00 -3.60
CA ASP A 221 -20.60 4.03 -4.58
C ASP A 221 -19.39 4.82 -4.05
N LEU A 222 -18.24 4.73 -4.71
CA LEU A 222 -17.03 5.43 -4.28
C LEU A 222 -17.14 6.96 -4.43
N ALA A 223 -18.08 7.49 -5.20
CA ALA A 223 -18.24 8.92 -5.43
C ALA A 223 -19.07 9.62 -4.33
N SER A 224 -20.12 8.97 -3.84
CA SER A 224 -21.03 9.47 -2.81
C SER A 224 -20.76 8.86 -1.42
N GLY A 225 -20.30 7.61 -1.40
CA GLY A 225 -19.89 6.79 -0.26
C GLY A 225 -20.96 6.45 0.73
#